data_AF-A0A7K4CFH8-F1
#
_entry.id   AF-A0A7K4CFH8-F1
#
_cell.length_a   1.000
_cell.length_b   1.000
_cell.length_c   1.000
_cell.angle_alpha   90.00
_cell.angle_beta   90.00
_cell.angle_gamma   90.00
#
_symmetry.space_group_name_H-M   'P 1'
#
loop_
_entity.id
_entity.type
_entity.pdbx_description
1 polymer ?
#
loop_
_entity_poly.entity_id
_entity_poly.type
_entity_poly.pdbx_seq_one_letter_code
_entity_poly.pdbx_strand_id
1 'polypeptide(L)'
;MAPHAKRGSKKGKPLLDTLPELLVHALAADQDFILCHETDEDTGRQKIHVMTGQFITPCMLRKLIGQAESQKDEGSTLTSRSWKPAAKSRSMQ
;
A
#
# COMPACT_ATOMS: atom_id res chain seq x y z
N MET A 1 -10.82 -41.94 16.19
CA MET A 1 -11.63 -40.76 15.80
C MET A 1 -11.33 -39.64 16.79
N ALA A 2 -10.59 -38.62 16.38
CA ALA A 2 -10.29 -37.46 17.22
C ALA A 2 -11.35 -36.36 17.00
N PRO A 3 -11.85 -35.68 18.05
CA PRO A 3 -12.90 -34.69 17.89
C PRO A 3 -12.32 -33.40 17.28
N HIS A 4 -12.89 -32.95 16.16
CA HIS A 4 -12.59 -31.65 15.57
C HIS A 4 -13.06 -30.53 16.51
N ALA A 5 -12.09 -29.80 17.07
CA ALA A 5 -12.35 -28.61 17.85
C ALA A 5 -13.05 -27.55 16.99
N LYS A 6 -14.27 -27.15 17.40
CA LYS A 6 -15.00 -26.02 16.80
C LYS A 6 -14.20 -24.73 17.07
N ARG A 7 -13.47 -24.25 16.06
CA ARG A 7 -12.85 -22.91 16.07
C ARG A 7 -13.98 -21.87 16.13
N GLY A 8 -14.20 -21.29 17.31
CA GLY A 8 -15.10 -20.15 17.46
C GLY A 8 -14.62 -19.01 16.56
N SER A 9 -15.51 -18.52 15.71
CA SER A 9 -15.26 -17.33 14.90
C SER A 9 -15.11 -16.14 15.85
N LYS A 10 -13.86 -15.71 16.08
CA LYS A 10 -13.61 -14.41 16.69
C LYS A 10 -14.22 -13.38 15.74
N LYS A 11 -15.32 -12.74 16.16
CA LYS A 11 -15.86 -11.58 15.46
C LYS A 11 -14.76 -10.52 15.46
N GLY A 12 -14.06 -10.39 14.32
CA GLY A 12 -13.04 -9.37 14.14
C GLY A 12 -13.65 -7.99 14.33
N LYS A 13 -12.85 -7.04 14.83
CA LYS A 13 -13.26 -5.63 14.86
C LYS A 13 -13.62 -5.19 13.43
N PRO A 14 -14.59 -4.29 13.25
CA PRO A 14 -14.90 -3.69 11.95
C PRO A 14 -13.64 -3.11 11.30
N LEU A 15 -13.55 -3.19 9.96
CA LEU A 15 -12.42 -2.66 9.22
C LEU A 15 -12.19 -1.18 9.55
N LEU A 16 -13.27 -0.39 9.61
CA LEU A 16 -13.25 1.04 9.95
C LEU A 16 -12.57 1.35 11.29
N ASP A 17 -12.64 0.44 12.26
CA ASP A 17 -12.03 0.64 13.57
C ASP A 17 -10.54 0.25 13.56
N THR A 18 -10.15 -0.70 12.72
CA THR A 18 -8.76 -1.20 12.62
C THR A 18 -7.89 -0.40 11.64
N LEU A 19 -8.50 0.24 10.64
CA LEU A 19 -7.80 0.90 9.55
C LEU A 19 -6.99 2.13 10.02
N PRO A 20 -7.51 2.98 10.92
CA PRO A 20 -6.73 4.07 11.50
C PRO A 20 -5.53 3.56 12.31
N GLU A 21 -5.70 2.50 13.09
CA GLU A 21 -4.60 1.90 13.88
C GLU A 21 -3.48 1.38 12.96
N LEU A 22 -3.85 0.66 11.89
CA LEU A 22 -2.89 0.14 10.91
C LEU A 22 -2.15 1.27 10.15
N LEU A 23 -2.84 2.36 9.82
CA LEU A 23 -2.23 3.52 9.19
C LEU A 23 -1.21 4.18 10.12
N VAL A 24 -1.57 4.40 11.39
CA VAL A 24 -0.65 4.97 12.39
C VAL A 24 0.59 4.08 12.55
N HIS A 25 0.41 2.76 12.59
CA HIS A 25 1.53 1.82 12.67
C HIS A 25 2.44 1.87 11.44
N ALA A 26 1.88 1.91 10.23
CA ALA A 26 2.66 2.00 9.01
C ALA A 26 3.46 3.32 8.95
N LEU A 27 2.83 4.44 9.31
CA LEU A 27 3.49 5.75 9.39
C LEU A 27 4.62 5.77 10.43
N ALA A 28 4.40 5.19 11.61
CA ALA A 28 5.43 5.12 12.65
C ALA A 28 6.63 4.24 12.25
N ALA A 29 6.42 3.28 11.34
CA ALA A 29 7.43 2.38 10.85
C ALA A 29 8.07 2.82 9.51
N ASP A 30 7.71 4.00 8.98
CA ASP A 30 8.07 4.46 7.62
C ASP A 30 7.78 3.38 6.55
N GLN A 31 6.64 2.71 6.67
CA GLN A 31 6.18 1.68 5.75
C GLN A 31 5.09 2.20 4.82
N ASP A 32 5.04 1.63 3.62
CA ASP A 32 3.95 1.84 2.68
C ASP A 32 2.66 1.28 3.26
N PHE A 33 1.60 2.06 3.14
CA PHE A 33 0.23 1.70 3.51
C PHE A 33 -0.63 1.67 2.25
N ILE A 34 -1.10 0.49 1.84
CA ILE A 34 -1.76 0.28 0.55
C ILE A 34 -3.18 -0.22 0.76
N LEU A 35 -4.12 0.43 0.06
CA LEU A 35 -5.52 0.04 -0.02
C LEU A 35 -5.83 -0.36 -1.46
N CYS A 36 -6.15 -1.65 -1.67
CA CYS A 36 -6.59 -2.16 -2.96
C CYS A 36 -8.09 -2.43 -2.92
N HIS A 37 -8.82 -1.82 -3.85
CA HIS A 37 -10.25 -2.05 -4.04
C HIS A 37 -10.46 -2.97 -5.23
N GLU A 38 -11.01 -4.15 -4.98
CA GLU A 38 -11.40 -5.10 -6.02
C GLU A 38 -12.92 -5.16 -6.09
N THR A 39 -13.46 -5.07 -7.30
CA THR A 39 -14.88 -5.34 -7.56
C THR A 39 -14.94 -6.62 -8.36
N ASP A 40 -15.62 -7.62 -7.81
CA ASP A 40 -15.93 -8.87 -8.49
C ASP A 40 -16.95 -8.58 -9.61
N GLU A 41 -16.55 -8.77 -10.87
CA GLU A 41 -17.35 -8.37 -12.04
C GLU A 41 -18.67 -9.17 -12.17
N ASP A 42 -18.67 -10.43 -11.71
CA ASP A 42 -19.82 -11.32 -11.81
C ASP A 42 -20.85 -11.06 -10.70
N THR A 43 -20.39 -10.72 -9.50
CA THR A 43 -21.25 -10.58 -8.31
C THR A 43 -21.42 -9.14 -7.84
N GLY A 44 -20.68 -8.20 -8.41
CA GLY A 44 -20.62 -6.79 -7.98
C GLY A 44 -20.06 -6.60 -6.57
N ARG A 45 -19.51 -7.64 -5.95
CA ARG A 45 -19.02 -7.58 -4.57
C ARG A 45 -17.72 -6.82 -4.51
N GLN A 46 -17.67 -5.83 -3.63
CA GLN A 46 -16.47 -5.07 -3.34
C GLN A 46 -15.67 -5.72 -2.22
N LYS A 47 -14.37 -5.94 -2.46
CA LYS A 47 -13.39 -6.36 -1.48
C LYS A 47 -12.35 -5.28 -1.33
N ILE A 48 -11.98 -5.00 -0.08
CA ILE A 48 -10.90 -4.07 0.25
C ILE A 48 -9.78 -4.89 0.86
N HIS A 49 -8.61 -4.84 0.24
CA HIS A 49 -7.39 -5.43 0.78
C HIS A 49 -6.55 -4.31 1.38
N VAL A 50 -6.13 -4.49 2.63
CA VAL A 50 -5.25 -3.56 3.34
C VAL A 50 -3.90 -4.24 3.52
N MET A 51 -2.84 -3.60 3.03
CA MET A 51 -1.47 -4.12 3.08
C MET A 51 -0.54 -3.07 3.69
N THR A 52 0.45 -3.54 4.45
CA THR A 52 1.50 -2.70 5.04
C THR A 52 2.86 -3.34 4.77
N GLY A 53 3.90 -2.53 4.52
CA GLY A 53 5.26 -3.03 4.30
C GLY A 53 6.07 -2.13 3.36
N GLN A 54 7.08 -2.69 2.69
CA GLN A 54 7.77 -1.99 1.60
C GLN A 54 7.27 -2.54 0.27
N PHE A 55 6.47 -1.76 -0.44
CA PHE A 55 5.91 -2.12 -1.73
C PHE A 55 6.95 -2.03 -2.84
N ILE A 56 7.80 -1.01 -2.78
CA ILE A 56 8.93 -0.87 -3.71
C ILE A 56 10.22 -0.87 -2.90
N THR A 57 10.96 -1.98 -3.00
CA THR A 57 12.31 -2.03 -2.44
C THR A 57 13.27 -1.13 -3.23
N PRO A 58 14.38 -0.66 -2.62
CA PRO A 58 15.39 0.11 -3.35
C PRO A 58 16.00 -0.61 -4.57
N CYS A 59 15.99 -1.95 -4.56
CA CYS A 59 16.41 -2.75 -5.72
C CYS A 59 15.38 -2.67 -6.85
N MET A 60 14.09 -2.83 -6.52
CA MET A 60 13.00 -2.72 -7.50
C MET A 60 12.92 -1.31 -8.09
N LEU A 61 13.07 -0.27 -7.26
CA LEU A 61 13.07 1.12 -7.72
C LEU A 61 14.18 1.36 -8.77
N ARG A 62 15.41 0.89 -8.50
CA ARG A 62 16.52 1.00 -9.46
C ARG A 62 16.24 0.28 -10.78
N LYS A 63 15.63 -0.91 -10.74
CA LYS A 63 15.22 -1.63 -11.96
C LYS A 63 14.17 -0.88 -12.76
N LEU A 64 13.16 -0.33 -12.08
CA LEU A 64 12.10 0.46 -12.71
C LEU A 64 12.64 1.73 -13.36
N ILE A 65 13.59 2.42 -12.70
CA ILE A 65 14.29 3.57 -13.29
C ILE A 65 15.05 3.16 -14.55
N GLY A 66 15.85 2.09 -14.50
CA GLY A 66 16.59 1.61 -15.67
C GLY A 66 15.68 1.20 -16.84
N GLN A 67 14.52 0.60 -16.56
CA GLN A 67 13.53 0.30 -17.60
C GLN A 67 12.93 1.57 -18.21
N ALA A 68 12.60 2.57 -17.39
CA ALA A 68 12.07 3.84 -17.86
C ALA A 68 13.10 4.62 -18.71
N GLU A 69 14.38 4.54 -18.35
CA GLU A 69 15.50 5.11 -19.12
C GLU A 69 15.69 4.37 -20.46
N SER A 70 15.67 3.02 -20.47
CA SER A 70 15.76 2.24 -21.71
C SER A 70 14.61 2.55 -22.67
N GLN A 71 13.38 2.67 -22.16
CA GLN A 71 12.21 3.03 -22.98
C GLN A 71 12.34 4.43 -23.57
N LYS A 72 12.99 5.35 -22.86
CA LYS A 72 13.30 6.69 -23.40
C LYS A 72 14.25 6.59 -24.59
N ASP A 73 15.28 5.74 -24.49
CA ASP A 73 16.24 5.53 -25.60
C ASP A 73 15.56 4.89 -26.83
N GLU A 74 14.49 4.12 -26.63
CA GLU A 74 13.64 3.54 -27.67
C GLU A 74 12.60 4.53 -28.26
N GLY A 75 12.59 5.78 -27.80
CA GLY A 75 11.71 6.85 -28.31
C GLY A 75 10.45 7.12 -27.50
N SER A 76 10.30 6.52 -26.31
CA SER A 76 9.19 6.82 -25.40
C SER A 76 9.40 8.13 -24.63
N THR A 77 8.31 8.86 -24.38
CA THR A 77 8.36 10.13 -23.64
C THR A 77 8.39 9.90 -22.14
N LEU A 78 9.57 10.02 -21.52
CA LEU A 78 9.72 9.97 -20.07
C LEU A 78 9.42 11.33 -19.42
N THR A 79 8.35 11.41 -18.63
CA THR A 79 8.06 12.59 -17.81
C THR A 79 8.54 12.35 -16.38
N SER A 80 9.65 12.96 -15.98
CA SER A 80 10.12 12.91 -14.58
C SER A 80 9.86 14.25 -13.88
N ARG A 81 9.44 14.19 -12.61
CA ARG A 81 9.36 15.35 -11.72
C ARG A 81 10.09 15.03 -10.42
N SER A 82 10.98 15.92 -10.01
CA SER A 82 11.58 15.85 -8.67
C SER A 82 10.49 16.09 -7.62
N TRP A 83 10.26 15.12 -6.74
CA TRP A 83 9.38 15.31 -5.61
C TRP A 83 9.99 16.35 -4.66
N LYS A 84 9.27 17.43 -4.39
CA LYS A 84 9.63 18.39 -3.34
C LYS A 84 8.90 17.98 -2.06
N PRO A 85 9.62 17.74 -0.93
CA PRO A 85 8.96 17.48 0.35
C PRO A 85 8.00 18.61 0.68
N ALA A 86 6.87 18.28 1.32
CA ALA A 86 5.97 19.29 1.85
C ALA A 86 6.75 20.22 2.78
N ALA A 87 6.65 21.53 2.56
CA ALA A 87 7.31 22.51 3.42
C ALA A 87 6.85 22.29 4.86
N LYS A 88 7.80 22.09 5.79
CA LYS A 88 7.47 21.99 7.22
C LYS A 88 6.71 23.27 7.60
N SER A 89 5.46 23.13 8.03
CA SER A 89 4.74 24.22 8.65
C SER A 89 5.55 24.65 9.87
N ARG A 90 6.15 25.84 9.76
CA ARG A 90 6.89 26.44 10.85
C ARG A 90 5.86 26.75 11.93
N SER A 91 5.81 25.96 12.99
CA SER A 91 5.02 26.26 14.18
C SER A 91 5.42 27.66 14.64
N MET A 92 4.53 28.62 14.48
CA MET A 92 4.65 29.91 15.16
C MET A 92 4.51 29.62 16.65
N GLN A 93 5.61 29.83 17.38
CA GLN A 93 5.60 30.05 18.82
C GLN A 93 4.93 31.38 19.13
#